data_AF-A0AAW3HAL1-F1
#
_entry.id   AF-A0AAW3HAL1-F1
#
_cell.length_a   1.000
_cell.length_b   1.000
_cell.length_c   1.000
_cell.angle_alpha   90.00
_cell.angle_beta   90.00
_cell.angle_gamma   90.00
#
_symmetry.space_group_name_H-M   'P 1'
#
loop_
_entity.id
_entity.type
_entity.pdbx_description
1 polymer ?
#
loop_
_entity_poly.entity_id
_entity_poly.type
_entity_poly.pdbx_seq_one_letter_code
_entity_poly.pdbx_strand_id
1 'polypeptide(L)'
;MQVSVTNVNGNSASAGREYSVDATAPTVTISTIAGDDVLNAAEAQSDLTVSGTSTAEAGQTVTVSLNGKDYTTTVGADGSWTLTVPAADAAALTDGSVTVTASVSDKAGNPASVDHNLTVDTTAPAVTINTVAGDDVINVAEHAQAQIVSGSATGAAAGDKVTVTIGGQTYTTVLD
;
A
#
# COMPACT_ATOMS: atom_id res chain seq x y z
N MET A 1 -9.84 -20.13 41.75
CA MET A 1 -8.83 -20.34 42.82
C MET A 1 -9.52 -20.42 44.17
N GLN A 2 -9.16 -21.40 45.01
CA GLN A 2 -9.65 -21.53 46.39
C GLN A 2 -8.46 -21.60 47.35
N VAL A 3 -8.58 -20.95 48.50
CA VAL A 3 -7.65 -21.07 49.63
C VAL A 3 -8.43 -21.51 50.87
N SER A 4 -7.84 -22.37 51.68
CA SER A 4 -8.44 -22.83 52.94
C SER A 4 -7.40 -22.95 54.05
N VAL A 5 -7.84 -22.75 55.30
CA VAL A 5 -7.02 -22.92 56.51
C VAL A 5 -7.82 -23.70 57.56
N THR A 6 -7.12 -24.53 58.33
CA THR A 6 -7.67 -25.24 59.49
C THR A 6 -6.74 -25.03 60.69
N ASN A 7 -7.30 -24.70 61.86
CA ASN A 7 -6.50 -24.50 63.08
C ASN A 7 -6.30 -25.81 63.87
N VAL A 8 -5.45 -25.77 64.91
CA VAL A 8 -5.12 -26.94 65.75
C VAL A 8 -6.33 -27.53 66.51
N ASN A 9 -7.44 -26.79 66.60
CA ASN A 9 -8.69 -27.22 67.22
C ASN A 9 -9.71 -27.76 66.20
N GLY A 10 -9.34 -27.87 64.91
CA GLY A 10 -10.18 -28.44 63.85
C GLY A 10 -11.15 -27.45 63.18
N ASN A 11 -11.13 -26.16 63.54
CA ASN A 11 -11.96 -25.14 62.86
C ASN A 11 -11.38 -24.81 61.50
N SER A 12 -12.22 -24.75 60.46
CA SER A 12 -11.79 -24.49 59.08
C SER A 12 -12.50 -23.28 58.48
N ALA A 13 -11.80 -22.56 57.60
CA ALA A 13 -12.35 -21.51 56.77
C ALA A 13 -11.76 -21.59 55.36
N SER A 14 -12.54 -21.19 54.35
CA SER A 14 -12.08 -21.11 52.96
C SER A 14 -12.59 -19.86 52.27
N ALA A 15 -11.83 -19.35 51.32
CA ALA A 15 -12.22 -18.29 50.41
C ALA A 15 -11.91 -18.70 48.97
N GLY A 16 -12.79 -18.33 48.05
CA GLY A 16 -12.62 -18.57 46.62
C GLY A 16 -12.65 -17.27 45.82
N ARG A 17 -12.01 -17.28 44.66
CA ARG A 17 -12.15 -16.28 43.58
C ARG A 17 -12.21 -17.00 42.24
N GLU A 18 -13.11 -16.58 41.37
CA GLU A 18 -13.15 -17.02 39.98
C GLU A 18 -12.26 -16.13 39.12
N TYR A 19 -11.72 -16.70 38.03
CA TYR A 19 -11.01 -15.99 36.98
C TYR A 19 -11.33 -16.68 35.64
N SER A 20 -11.37 -15.90 34.56
CA SER A 20 -11.44 -16.41 33.18
C SER A 20 -10.05 -16.34 32.54
N VAL A 21 -9.80 -17.23 31.59
CA VAL A 21 -8.61 -17.19 30.74
C VAL A 21 -9.10 -16.99 29.32
N ASP A 22 -8.58 -15.96 28.67
CA ASP A 22 -8.71 -15.76 27.25
C ASP A 22 -7.32 -15.66 26.64
N ALA A 23 -6.97 -16.65 25.83
CA ALA A 23 -5.68 -16.79 25.18
C ALA A 23 -5.83 -16.92 23.66
N THR A 24 -6.99 -16.57 23.11
CA THR A 24 -7.27 -16.69 21.68
C THR A 24 -6.94 -15.38 21.00
N ALA A 25 -5.85 -15.34 20.24
CA ALA A 25 -5.54 -14.14 19.45
C ALA A 25 -6.62 -13.86 18.39
N PRO A 26 -6.92 -12.58 18.11
CA PRO A 26 -7.76 -12.22 16.98
C PRO A 26 -7.03 -12.44 15.65
N THR A 27 -7.73 -12.22 14.54
CA THR A 27 -7.14 -12.10 13.20
C THR A 27 -7.25 -10.66 12.72
N VAL A 28 -6.34 -10.21 11.86
CA VAL A 28 -6.42 -8.91 11.16
C VAL A 28 -6.00 -9.10 9.70
N THR A 29 -6.65 -8.41 8.78
CA THR A 29 -6.37 -8.43 7.34
C THR A 29 -6.24 -7.02 6.81
N ILE A 30 -5.51 -6.84 5.70
CA ILE A 30 -5.51 -5.61 4.90
C ILE A 30 -6.10 -5.96 3.52
N SER A 31 -7.01 -5.11 3.04
CA SER A 31 -7.59 -5.21 1.69
C SER A 31 -6.64 -4.61 0.65
N THR A 32 -6.87 -4.89 -0.64
CA THR A 32 -6.12 -4.27 -1.74
C THR A 32 -6.07 -2.74 -1.59
N ILE A 33 -4.86 -2.18 -1.66
CA ILE A 33 -4.58 -0.75 -1.51
C ILE A 33 -4.55 -0.11 -2.90
N ALA A 34 -5.00 1.13 -3.03
CA ALA A 34 -5.12 1.84 -4.32
C ALA A 34 -6.00 1.13 -5.40
N GLY A 35 -6.68 0.04 -5.04
CA GLY A 35 -7.52 -0.74 -5.94
C GLY A 35 -6.78 -1.89 -6.65
N ASP A 36 -5.46 -1.84 -6.74
CA ASP A 36 -4.63 -2.81 -7.48
C ASP A 36 -3.26 -3.10 -6.82
N ASP A 37 -3.04 -2.65 -5.58
CA ASP A 37 -1.77 -2.71 -4.85
C ASP A 37 -0.60 -1.96 -5.54
N VAL A 38 -0.92 -1.02 -6.42
CA VAL A 38 0.04 -0.09 -7.03
C VAL A 38 -0.38 1.35 -6.73
N LEU A 39 0.45 2.10 -6.02
CA LEU A 39 0.27 3.53 -5.83
C LEU A 39 0.91 4.29 -6.99
N ASN A 40 0.09 4.86 -7.86
CA ASN A 40 0.55 5.69 -8.96
C ASN A 40 0.67 7.18 -8.59
N ALA A 41 1.24 7.97 -9.52
CA ALA A 41 1.47 9.39 -9.32
C ALA A 41 0.19 10.19 -8.99
N ALA A 42 -0.96 9.84 -9.58
CA ALA A 42 -2.22 10.55 -9.35
C ALA A 42 -2.82 10.20 -7.98
N GLU A 43 -2.79 8.93 -7.61
CA GLU A 43 -3.25 8.45 -6.30
C GLU A 43 -2.39 9.00 -5.17
N ALA A 44 -1.07 9.10 -5.35
CA ALA A 44 -0.16 9.68 -4.37
C ALA A 44 -0.47 11.16 -4.05
N GLN A 45 -1.18 11.88 -4.92
CA GLN A 45 -1.62 13.27 -4.67
C GLN A 45 -2.97 13.36 -3.93
N SER A 46 -3.56 12.22 -3.58
CA SER A 46 -4.83 12.13 -2.87
C SER A 46 -4.65 11.36 -1.56
N ASP A 47 -5.62 11.53 -0.67
CA ASP A 47 -5.70 10.76 0.56
C ASP A 47 -5.86 9.26 0.23
N LEU A 48 -4.92 8.44 0.70
CA LEU A 48 -4.90 7.00 0.45
C LEU A 48 -5.74 6.29 1.52
N THR A 49 -6.79 5.58 1.09
CA THR A 49 -7.61 4.78 2.00
C THR A 49 -6.99 3.40 2.19
N VAL A 50 -6.81 2.99 3.44
CA VAL A 50 -6.39 1.63 3.82
C VAL A 50 -7.52 1.01 4.63
N SER A 51 -7.91 -0.21 4.28
CA SER A 51 -9.03 -0.90 4.90
C SER A 51 -8.73 -2.37 5.12
N GLY A 52 -9.57 -3.04 5.91
CA GLY A 52 -9.43 -4.46 6.19
C GLY A 52 -10.50 -4.96 7.14
N THR A 53 -10.27 -6.15 7.71
CA THR A 53 -11.15 -6.76 8.71
C THR A 53 -10.36 -7.24 9.92
N SER A 54 -11.03 -7.44 11.04
CA SER A 54 -10.49 -8.03 12.26
C SER A 54 -11.56 -8.84 12.99
N THR A 55 -11.15 -9.88 13.72
CA THR A 55 -12.02 -10.61 14.66
C THR A 55 -11.90 -10.11 16.10
N ALA A 56 -11.02 -9.13 16.36
CA ALA A 56 -11.01 -8.42 17.64
C ALA A 56 -12.35 -7.71 17.85
N GLU A 57 -12.74 -7.49 19.10
CA GLU A 57 -14.04 -6.90 19.39
C GLU A 57 -14.16 -5.46 18.86
N ALA A 58 -15.39 -5.06 18.52
CA ALA A 58 -15.68 -3.70 18.10
C ALA A 58 -15.16 -2.67 19.12
N GLY A 59 -14.49 -1.64 18.61
CA GLY A 59 -13.83 -0.60 19.40
C GLY A 59 -12.37 -0.89 19.74
N GLN A 60 -11.83 -2.07 19.44
CA GLN A 60 -10.38 -2.31 19.55
C GLN A 60 -9.60 -1.46 18.54
N THR A 61 -8.46 -0.93 18.96
CA THR A 61 -7.62 -0.06 18.13
C THR A 61 -6.84 -0.89 17.13
N VAL A 62 -6.99 -0.55 15.85
CA VAL A 62 -6.12 -1.02 14.76
C VAL A 62 -5.06 0.05 14.53
N THR A 63 -3.79 -0.35 14.55
CA THR A 63 -2.66 0.50 14.19
C THR A 63 -2.08 0.02 12.87
N VAL A 64 -2.04 0.91 11.87
CA VAL A 64 -1.38 0.67 10.58
C VAL A 64 -0.09 1.48 10.53
N SER A 65 1.02 0.81 10.28
CA SER A 65 2.33 1.43 10.07
C SER A 65 2.68 1.45 8.58
N LEU A 66 3.06 2.63 8.08
CA LEU A 66 3.50 2.86 6.71
C LEU A 66 4.64 3.88 6.73
N ASN A 67 5.78 3.53 6.14
CA ASN A 67 6.98 4.37 6.08
C ASN A 67 7.45 4.88 7.46
N GLY A 68 7.32 4.02 8.49
CA GLY A 68 7.70 4.33 9.87
C GLY A 68 6.74 5.29 10.60
N LYS A 69 5.57 5.60 10.01
CA LYS A 69 4.52 6.40 10.64
C LYS A 69 3.29 5.55 10.92
N ASP A 70 2.71 5.75 12.09
CA ASP A 70 1.54 5.01 12.56
C ASP A 70 0.26 5.82 12.41
N TYR A 71 -0.78 5.15 11.92
CA TYR A 71 -2.14 5.64 11.78
C TYR A 71 -3.07 4.73 12.56
N THR A 72 -4.13 5.29 13.15
CA THR A 72 -5.03 4.50 14.00
C THR A 72 -6.48 4.65 13.58
N THR A 73 -7.21 3.56 13.76
CA THR A 73 -8.67 3.49 13.65
C THR A 73 -9.19 2.44 14.63
N THR A 74 -10.47 2.14 14.61
CA THR A 74 -11.08 1.12 15.46
C THR A 74 -11.80 0.07 14.64
N VAL A 75 -11.85 -1.16 15.15
CA VAL A 75 -12.70 -2.22 14.60
C VAL A 75 -14.17 -1.82 14.72
N GLY A 76 -14.91 -1.86 13.61
CA GLY A 76 -16.33 -1.61 13.54
C GLY A 76 -17.17 -2.75 14.11
N ALA A 77 -18.48 -2.52 14.26
CA ALA A 77 -19.40 -3.52 14.79
C ALA A 77 -19.53 -4.78 13.91
N ASP A 78 -19.20 -4.66 12.62
CA ASP A 78 -19.18 -5.75 11.64
C ASP A 78 -17.78 -6.38 11.46
N GLY A 79 -16.78 -5.96 12.25
CA GLY A 79 -15.40 -6.39 12.13
C GLY A 79 -14.58 -5.66 11.06
N SER A 80 -15.18 -4.74 10.30
CA SER A 80 -14.46 -3.92 9.32
C SER A 80 -13.66 -2.81 9.98
N TRP A 81 -12.62 -2.33 9.33
CA TRP A 81 -11.92 -1.10 9.72
C TRP A 81 -11.45 -0.36 8.48
N THR A 82 -11.36 0.97 8.61
CA THR A 82 -10.86 1.85 7.55
C THR A 82 -10.11 3.02 8.18
N LEU A 83 -9.07 3.48 7.52
CA LEU A 83 -8.38 4.72 7.84
C LEU A 83 -7.85 5.40 6.59
N THR A 84 -7.46 6.66 6.77
CA THR A 84 -6.92 7.49 5.71
C THR A 84 -5.47 7.85 6.04
N VAL A 85 -4.57 7.56 5.09
CA VAL A 85 -3.22 8.08 5.05
C VAL A 85 -3.27 9.40 4.26
N PRO A 86 -2.88 10.53 4.86
CA PRO A 86 -2.90 11.83 4.18
C PRO A 86 -2.08 11.84 2.89
N ALA A 87 -2.53 12.59 1.89
CA ALA A 87 -1.84 12.75 0.61
C ALA A 87 -0.36 13.13 0.74
N ALA A 88 -0.01 13.96 1.72
CA ALA A 88 1.38 14.36 1.96
C ALA A 88 2.28 13.19 2.38
N ASP A 89 1.74 12.22 3.14
CA ASP A 89 2.48 11.04 3.55
C ASP A 89 2.55 10.01 2.42
N ALA A 90 1.47 9.87 1.63
CA ALA A 90 1.45 9.03 0.43
C ALA A 90 2.45 9.52 -0.63
N ALA A 91 2.50 10.82 -0.89
CA ALA A 91 3.46 11.46 -1.79
C ALA A 91 4.92 11.40 -1.30
N ALA A 92 5.16 11.10 -0.03
CA ALA A 92 6.50 10.94 0.53
C ALA A 92 7.07 9.52 0.38
N LEU A 93 6.27 8.58 -0.15
CA LEU A 93 6.75 7.23 -0.44
C LEU A 93 7.71 7.25 -1.63
N THR A 94 8.77 6.45 -1.53
CA THR A 94 9.73 6.27 -2.63
C THR A 94 9.27 5.13 -3.53
N ASP A 95 9.46 5.27 -4.84
CA ASP A 95 9.19 4.20 -5.80
C ASP A 95 9.86 2.87 -5.38
N GLY A 96 9.14 1.77 -5.61
CA GLY A 96 9.52 0.42 -5.21
C GLY A 96 8.51 -0.25 -4.29
N SER A 97 8.88 -1.41 -3.72
CA SER A 97 8.03 -2.14 -2.80
C SER A 97 8.07 -1.51 -1.40
N VAL A 98 6.91 -1.17 -0.87
CA VAL A 98 6.69 -0.68 0.50
C VAL A 98 5.86 -1.71 1.26
N THR A 99 6.17 -1.92 2.54
CA THR A 99 5.38 -2.79 3.42
C THR A 99 4.45 -1.95 4.29
N VAL A 100 3.18 -2.36 4.33
CA VAL A 100 2.14 -1.83 5.21
C VAL A 100 1.86 -2.88 6.28
N THR A 101 2.03 -2.53 7.55
CA THR A 101 1.79 -3.45 8.67
C THR A 101 0.56 -3.03 9.44
N ALA A 102 -0.43 -3.89 9.61
CA ALA A 102 -1.58 -3.66 10.48
C ALA A 102 -1.49 -4.54 11.72
N SER A 103 -1.79 -3.97 12.89
CA SER A 103 -1.79 -4.67 14.17
C SER A 103 -3.01 -4.29 15.00
N VAL A 104 -3.46 -5.24 15.83
CA VAL A 104 -4.60 -5.08 16.74
C VAL A 104 -4.40 -5.99 17.95
N SER A 105 -5.03 -5.66 19.08
CA SER A 105 -5.20 -6.59 20.20
C SER A 105 -6.67 -6.75 20.52
N ASP A 106 -7.07 -7.93 20.99
CA ASP A 106 -8.42 -8.11 21.54
C ASP A 106 -8.56 -7.45 22.93
N LYS A 107 -9.73 -7.55 23.53
CA LYS A 107 -10.00 -6.99 24.86
C LYS A 107 -9.21 -7.65 25.99
N ALA A 108 -8.80 -8.91 25.82
CA ALA A 108 -7.97 -9.63 26.78
C ALA A 108 -6.47 -9.28 26.64
N GLY A 109 -6.07 -8.59 25.57
CA GLY A 109 -4.71 -8.19 25.27
C GLY A 109 -3.94 -9.18 24.40
N ASN A 110 -4.61 -10.14 23.74
CA ASN A 110 -3.95 -11.05 22.81
C ASN A 110 -3.69 -10.31 21.48
N PRO A 111 -2.44 -10.30 20.97
CA PRO A 111 -2.09 -9.52 19.78
C PRO A 111 -2.29 -10.29 18.48
N ALA A 112 -2.50 -9.54 17.39
CA ALA A 112 -2.43 -10.01 16.01
C ALA A 112 -1.78 -8.95 15.11
N SER A 113 -1.05 -9.39 14.08
CA SER A 113 -0.39 -8.52 13.11
C SER A 113 -0.34 -9.17 11.73
N VAL A 114 -0.38 -8.34 10.68
CA VAL A 114 -0.23 -8.77 9.29
C VAL A 114 0.54 -7.72 8.49
N ASP A 115 1.34 -8.19 7.53
CA ASP A 115 2.03 -7.36 6.54
C ASP A 115 1.33 -7.47 5.18
N HIS A 116 1.30 -6.37 4.44
CA HIS A 116 0.78 -6.27 3.08
C HIS A 116 1.73 -5.42 2.23
N ASN A 117 1.99 -5.86 0.99
CA ASN A 117 2.90 -5.14 0.10
C ASN A 117 2.13 -4.15 -0.77
N LEU A 118 2.67 -2.95 -0.91
CA LEU A 118 2.24 -1.92 -1.83
C LEU A 118 3.40 -1.61 -2.77
N THR A 119 3.17 -1.65 -4.08
CA THR A 119 4.16 -1.16 -5.05
C THR A 119 3.93 0.33 -5.26
N VAL A 120 4.95 1.14 -5.13
CA VAL A 120 4.89 2.58 -5.45
C VAL A 120 5.56 2.78 -6.80
N ASP A 121 4.82 3.34 -7.75
CA ASP A 121 5.32 3.69 -9.08
C ASP A 121 4.75 5.04 -9.49
N THR A 122 5.44 6.09 -9.06
CA THR A 122 5.05 7.48 -9.35
C THR A 122 5.81 8.07 -10.53
N THR A 123 6.71 7.31 -11.16
CA THR A 123 7.53 7.77 -12.27
C THR A 123 6.71 7.83 -13.56
N ALA A 124 6.27 9.04 -13.93
CA ALA A 124 5.60 9.25 -15.20
C ALA A 124 6.54 8.99 -16.40
N PRO A 125 6.03 8.42 -17.51
CA PRO A 125 6.82 8.30 -18.73
C PRO A 125 7.24 9.67 -19.28
N ALA A 126 8.52 9.82 -19.61
CA ALA A 126 9.04 10.99 -20.33
C ALA A 126 9.60 10.56 -21.67
N VAL A 127 9.34 11.34 -22.74
CA VAL A 127 9.75 11.02 -24.11
C VAL A 127 10.56 12.18 -24.68
N THR A 128 11.65 11.87 -25.36
CA THR A 128 12.46 12.82 -26.13
C THR A 128 12.50 12.43 -27.59
N ILE A 129 12.76 13.40 -28.46
CA ILE A 129 12.98 13.20 -29.89
C ILE A 129 14.36 13.78 -30.21
N ASN A 130 15.19 12.99 -30.89
CA ASN A 130 16.49 13.46 -31.39
C ASN A 130 16.29 14.39 -32.59
N THR A 131 17.31 15.16 -32.94
CA THR A 131 17.26 16.01 -34.14
C THR A 131 16.96 15.18 -35.39
N VAL A 132 16.05 15.67 -36.22
CA VAL A 132 15.73 15.04 -37.52
C VAL A 132 16.70 15.58 -38.58
N ALA A 133 17.05 14.77 -39.58
CA ALA A 133 18.00 15.14 -40.64
C ALA A 133 19.40 15.61 -40.16
N GLY A 134 19.74 15.40 -38.89
CA GLY A 134 21.04 15.75 -38.30
C GLY A 134 21.12 17.19 -37.78
N ASP A 135 20.38 18.13 -38.36
CA ASP A 135 20.39 19.56 -37.99
C ASP A 135 18.99 20.12 -37.68
N ASP A 136 17.98 19.26 -37.59
CA ASP A 136 16.56 19.60 -37.38
C ASP A 136 15.93 20.40 -38.53
N VAL A 137 16.56 20.41 -39.71
CA VAL A 137 16.07 21.11 -40.90
C VAL A 137 16.06 20.16 -42.11
N ILE A 138 14.88 19.76 -42.55
CA ILE A 138 14.75 18.95 -43.78
C ILE A 138 14.91 19.87 -45.00
N ASN A 139 16.02 19.74 -45.71
CA ASN A 139 16.25 20.42 -46.98
C ASN A 139 15.66 19.66 -48.19
N VAL A 140 15.82 20.21 -49.40
CA VAL A 140 15.21 19.64 -50.62
C VAL A 140 15.73 18.24 -50.96
N ALA A 141 17.00 17.94 -50.65
CA ALA A 141 17.60 16.64 -50.93
C ALA A 141 17.15 15.61 -49.89
N GLU A 142 17.07 15.99 -48.61
CA GLU A 142 16.57 15.14 -47.53
C GLU A 142 15.08 14.84 -47.67
N HIS A 143 14.27 15.80 -48.15
CA HIS A 143 12.84 15.60 -48.34
C HIS A 143 12.50 14.46 -49.32
N ALA A 144 13.42 14.13 -50.24
CA ALA A 144 13.25 13.03 -51.18
C ALA A 144 13.70 11.67 -50.62
N GLN A 145 14.18 11.61 -49.38
CA GLN A 145 14.75 10.42 -48.74
C GLN A 145 13.92 10.01 -47.51
N ALA A 146 14.00 8.73 -47.15
CA ALA A 146 13.43 8.25 -45.90
C ALA A 146 14.21 8.86 -44.71
N GLN A 147 13.48 9.53 -43.81
CA GLN A 147 14.06 10.11 -42.60
C GLN A 147 13.92 9.15 -41.43
N ILE A 148 14.96 9.07 -40.61
CA ILE A 148 14.92 8.33 -39.35
C ILE A 148 14.43 9.30 -38.27
N VAL A 149 13.34 8.93 -37.61
CA VAL A 149 12.90 9.58 -36.38
C VAL A 149 13.33 8.69 -35.23
N SER A 150 14.07 9.24 -34.29
CA SER A 150 14.59 8.51 -33.12
C SER A 150 14.45 9.35 -31.87
N GLY A 151 14.62 8.73 -30.71
CA GLY A 151 14.45 9.38 -29.42
C GLY A 151 14.72 8.39 -28.29
N SER A 152 14.29 8.75 -27.09
CA SER A 152 14.31 7.88 -25.92
C SER A 152 13.05 8.08 -25.09
N ALA A 153 12.70 7.06 -24.29
CA ALA A 153 11.71 7.19 -23.23
C ALA A 153 12.28 6.70 -21.91
N THR A 154 11.87 7.33 -20.80
CA THR A 154 12.13 6.88 -19.42
C THR A 154 10.80 6.65 -18.72
N GLY A 155 10.75 5.82 -17.68
CA GLY A 155 9.49 5.50 -16.97
C GLY A 155 8.51 4.64 -17.80
N ALA A 156 8.98 4.10 -18.92
CA ALA A 156 8.30 3.13 -19.76
C ALA A 156 9.20 1.89 -19.89
N ALA A 157 8.61 0.73 -20.08
CA ALA A 157 9.31 -0.53 -20.23
C ALA A 157 9.57 -0.86 -21.71
N ALA A 158 10.63 -1.64 -21.97
CA ALA A 158 10.84 -2.23 -23.29
C ALA A 158 9.60 -3.02 -23.73
N GLY A 159 9.15 -2.82 -24.96
CA GLY A 159 7.88 -3.34 -25.48
C GLY A 159 6.71 -2.37 -25.38
N ASP A 160 6.82 -1.26 -24.64
CA ASP A 160 5.77 -0.24 -24.60
C ASP A 160 5.59 0.42 -25.97
N LYS A 161 4.33 0.62 -26.37
CA LYS A 161 4.01 1.15 -27.70
C LYS A 161 4.37 2.63 -27.81
N VAL A 162 5.22 2.95 -28.78
CA VAL A 162 5.53 4.33 -29.20
C VAL A 162 4.68 4.67 -30.42
N THR A 163 3.99 5.82 -30.38
CA THR A 163 3.17 6.33 -31.49
C THR A 163 3.70 7.69 -31.94
N VAL A 164 4.04 7.82 -33.22
CA VAL A 164 4.55 9.04 -33.84
C VAL A 164 3.55 9.51 -34.91
N THR A 165 3.10 10.76 -34.84
CA THR A 165 2.19 11.32 -35.83
C THR A 165 2.87 12.48 -36.57
N ILE A 166 3.03 12.35 -37.89
CA ILE A 166 3.69 13.35 -38.76
C ILE A 166 2.74 13.66 -39.91
N GLY A 167 2.35 14.94 -40.05
CA GLY A 167 1.49 15.37 -41.17
C GLY A 167 0.16 14.61 -41.26
N GLY A 168 -0.37 14.12 -40.14
CA GLY A 168 -1.59 13.32 -40.08
C GLY A 168 -1.40 11.81 -40.30
N GLN A 169 -0.20 11.34 -40.65
CA GLN A 169 0.13 9.93 -40.73
C GLN A 169 0.66 9.41 -39.40
N THR A 170 0.21 8.23 -38.99
CA THR A 170 0.62 7.59 -37.74
C THR A 170 1.58 6.43 -38.01
N TYR A 171 2.68 6.41 -37.27
CA TYR A 171 3.68 5.35 -37.23
C TYR A 171 3.72 4.78 -35.82
N THR A 172 3.87 3.46 -35.71
CA THR A 172 3.97 2.79 -34.41
C THR A 172 5.21 1.92 -34.37
N THR A 173 5.90 1.97 -33.25
CA THR A 173 6.98 1.04 -32.89
C THR A 173 6.82 0.68 -31.41
N VAL A 174 7.74 -0.09 -30.87
CA VAL A 174 7.87 -0.30 -29.42
C VAL A 174 9.16 0.32 -28.92
N LEU A 175 9.23 0.59 -27.62
CA LEU A 175 10.47 0.92 -26.95
C LEU A 175 11.38 -0.33 -26.96
N ASP A 176 12.65 -0.13 -27.30
CA ASP A 176 13.65 -1.20 -27.38
C ASP A 176 14.12 -1.67 -25.99
#